data_AF-C4JAY7-F1
#
_entry.id   AF-C4JAY7-F1
#
_cell.length_a   1.000
_cell.length_b   1.000
_cell.length_c   1.000
_cell.angle_alpha   90.00
_cell.angle_beta   90.00
_cell.angle_gamma   90.00
#
_symmetry.space_group_name_H-M   'P 1'
#
loop_
_entity.id
_entity.type
_entity.pdbx_description
1 polymer ?
#
loop_
_entity_poly.entity_id
_entity_poly.type
_entity_poly.pdbx_seq_one_letter_code
_entity_poly.pdbx_strand_id
1 'polypeptide(L)'
;MYQRYAALFALRNDGGDAAVSAIVAALSVKSALLRHEVAYVLGQLQNKAASDALSTVLKDVCEHPMVRHEAAEALGSIADQESIALLEEFAKDPEPIVSQSCEVALSMLEYERSGKSFEFLFLQTPHVQS
;
A
#
# COMPACT_ATOMS: atom_id res chain seq x y z
N MET A 1 -3.98 -8.70 -22.39
CA MET A 1 -3.56 -7.81 -21.29
C MET A 1 -4.72 -6.91 -20.83
N TYR A 2 -5.33 -6.11 -21.72
CA TYR A 2 -6.46 -5.20 -21.42
C TYR A 2 -7.59 -5.82 -20.58
N GLN A 3 -8.06 -7.01 -20.95
CA GLN A 3 -9.16 -7.69 -20.25
C GLN A 3 -8.86 -7.99 -18.77
N ARG A 4 -7.59 -8.24 -18.41
CA ARG A 4 -7.21 -8.50 -17.01
C ARG A 4 -7.24 -7.23 -16.17
N TYR A 5 -6.80 -6.09 -16.72
CA TYR A 5 -6.91 -4.79 -16.06
C TYR A 5 -8.38 -4.36 -15.93
N ALA A 6 -9.18 -4.53 -16.99
CA ALA A 6 -10.61 -4.22 -16.94
C ALA A 6 -11.34 -5.05 -15.86
N ALA A 7 -11.05 -6.35 -15.78
CA ALA A 7 -11.59 -7.21 -14.73
C ALA A 7 -11.11 -6.80 -13.33
N LEU A 8 -9.82 -6.49 -13.17
CA LEU A 8 -9.24 -6.05 -11.90
C LEU A 8 -9.96 -4.79 -11.36
N PHE A 9 -10.13 -3.77 -12.20
CA PHE A 9 -10.81 -2.54 -11.78
C PHE A 9 -12.31 -2.72 -11.57
N ALA A 10 -12.95 -3.63 -12.31
CA ALA A 10 -14.34 -3.98 -12.06
C ALA A 10 -14.50 -4.65 -10.68
N LEU A 11 -13.61 -5.57 -10.31
CA LEU A 11 -13.59 -6.21 -8.99
C LEU A 11 -13.32 -5.20 -7.88
N ARG A 12 -12.39 -4.25 -8.09
CA ARG A 12 -12.16 -3.15 -7.13
C ARG A 12 -13.42 -2.34 -6.89
N ASN A 13 -14.14 -1.99 -7.96
CA ASN A 13 -15.34 -1.16 -7.84
C ASN A 13 -16.50 -1.91 -7.17
N ASP A 14 -16.52 -3.25 -7.21
CA ASP A 14 -17.45 -4.08 -6.45
C ASP A 14 -17.10 -4.08 -4.94
N GLY A 15 -15.83 -4.32 -4.61
CA GLY A 15 -15.31 -4.20 -3.24
C GLY A 15 -15.82 -5.24 -2.24
N GLY A 16 -16.67 -6.19 -2.65
CA GLY A 16 -17.16 -7.26 -1.77
C GLY A 16 -16.09 -8.31 -1.46
N ASP A 17 -16.30 -9.10 -0.40
CA ASP A 17 -15.34 -10.10 0.07
C ASP A 17 -14.92 -11.10 -1.02
N ALA A 18 -15.85 -11.49 -1.88
CA ALA A 18 -15.57 -12.36 -3.02
C ALA A 18 -14.68 -11.67 -4.07
N ALA A 19 -14.88 -10.38 -4.31
CA ALA A 19 -14.04 -9.60 -5.20
C ALA A 19 -12.63 -9.40 -4.62
N VAL A 20 -12.53 -9.07 -3.34
CA VAL A 20 -11.23 -8.97 -2.63
C VAL A 20 -10.47 -10.29 -2.70
N SER A 21 -11.15 -11.42 -2.43
CA SER A 21 -10.55 -12.76 -2.53
C SER A 21 -10.03 -13.06 -3.94
N ALA A 22 -10.78 -12.67 -4.98
CA ALA A 22 -10.37 -12.84 -6.36
C ALA A 22 -9.17 -11.95 -6.74
N ILE A 23 -9.12 -10.72 -6.22
CA ILE A 23 -8.00 -9.80 -6.43
C ILE A 23 -6.75 -10.33 -5.70
N VAL A 24 -6.87 -10.79 -4.45
CA VAL A 24 -5.77 -11.42 -3.70
C VAL A 24 -5.20 -12.63 -4.46
N ALA A 25 -6.05 -13.50 -5.01
CA ALA A 25 -5.60 -14.62 -5.83
C ALA A 25 -4.82 -14.19 -7.08
N ALA A 26 -5.03 -12.96 -7.58
CA ALA A 26 -4.30 -12.44 -8.73
C ALA A 26 -2.85 -12.03 -8.40
N LEU A 27 -2.43 -12.00 -7.13
CA LEU A 27 -1.03 -11.79 -6.74
C LEU A 27 -0.11 -12.93 -7.19
N SER A 28 -0.63 -14.08 -7.62
CA SER A 28 0.21 -15.19 -8.10
C SER A 28 0.36 -15.26 -9.63
N VAL A 29 -0.10 -14.24 -10.37
CA VAL A 29 0.01 -14.23 -11.84
C VAL A 29 1.44 -13.99 -12.30
N LYS A 30 1.82 -14.49 -13.49
CA LYS A 30 3.20 -14.44 -13.99
C LYS A 30 3.78 -13.03 -14.19
N SER A 31 2.96 -12.04 -14.52
CA SER A 31 3.43 -10.69 -14.86
C SER A 31 3.66 -9.85 -13.61
N ALA A 32 4.91 -9.42 -13.37
CA ALA A 32 5.25 -8.52 -12.27
C ALA A 32 4.47 -7.20 -12.34
N LEU A 33 4.31 -6.62 -13.53
CA LEU A 33 3.51 -5.40 -13.71
C LEU A 33 2.04 -5.59 -13.30
N LEU A 34 1.46 -6.76 -13.58
CA LEU A 34 0.09 -7.04 -13.15
C LEU A 34 0.01 -7.29 -11.64
N ARG A 35 1.01 -7.97 -11.04
CA ARG A 35 1.06 -8.15 -9.58
C ARG A 35 1.19 -6.82 -8.83
N HIS A 36 2.01 -5.91 -9.35
CA HIS A 36 2.08 -4.53 -8.87
C HIS A 36 0.70 -3.87 -8.91
N GLU A 37 0.02 -3.86 -10.07
CA GLU A 37 -1.32 -3.27 -10.16
C GLU A 37 -2.32 -3.90 -9.19
N VAL A 38 -2.21 -5.22 -8.97
CA VAL A 38 -3.05 -5.93 -8.00
C VAL A 38 -2.76 -5.44 -6.58
N ALA A 39 -1.49 -5.32 -6.18
CA ALA A 39 -1.11 -4.78 -4.87
C ALA A 39 -1.61 -3.34 -4.69
N TYR A 40 -1.45 -2.48 -5.71
CA TYR A 40 -1.96 -1.12 -5.72
C TYR A 40 -3.47 -1.08 -5.47
N VAL A 41 -4.22 -1.90 -6.20
CA VAL A 41 -5.68 -2.00 -6.05
C VAL A 41 -6.09 -2.50 -4.67
N LEU A 42 -5.36 -3.45 -4.08
CA LEU A 42 -5.61 -3.92 -2.71
C LEU A 42 -5.35 -2.81 -1.69
N GLY A 43 -4.32 -1.98 -1.90
CA GLY A 43 -4.06 -0.78 -1.12
C GLY A 43 -5.21 0.22 -1.19
N GLN A 44 -5.75 0.48 -2.38
CA GLN A 44 -6.93 1.36 -2.57
C GLN A 44 -8.19 0.85 -1.84
N LEU A 45 -8.35 -0.47 -1.72
CA LEU A 45 -9.49 -1.07 -1.04
C LEU A 45 -9.37 -1.02 0.48
N GLN A 46 -8.14 -0.89 1.01
CA GLN A 46 -7.84 -0.86 2.45
C GLN A 46 -8.50 -2.02 3.24
N ASN A 47 -8.76 -3.15 2.58
CA ASN A 47 -9.42 -4.28 3.21
C ASN A 47 -8.39 -5.18 3.90
N LYS A 48 -8.51 -5.32 5.23
CA LYS A 48 -7.64 -6.15 6.07
C LYS A 48 -7.51 -7.60 5.61
N ALA A 49 -8.49 -8.15 4.87
CA ALA A 49 -8.39 -9.49 4.31
C ALA A 49 -7.20 -9.66 3.34
N ALA A 50 -6.61 -8.56 2.84
CA ALA A 50 -5.45 -8.58 1.96
C ALA A 50 -4.10 -8.57 2.71
N SER A 51 -4.05 -8.23 4.00
CA SER A 51 -2.81 -7.98 4.76
C SER A 51 -1.85 -9.18 4.72
N ASP A 52 -2.35 -10.40 4.92
CA ASP A 52 -1.51 -11.61 4.92
C ASP A 52 -0.84 -11.87 3.57
N ALA A 53 -1.60 -11.64 2.49
CA ALA A 53 -1.09 -11.84 1.13
C ALA A 53 -0.06 -10.78 0.75
N LEU A 54 -0.33 -9.51 1.05
CA LEU A 54 0.60 -8.41 0.83
C LEU A 54 1.86 -8.56 1.69
N SER A 55 1.73 -9.02 2.93
CA SER A 55 2.86 -9.33 3.80
C SER A 55 3.75 -10.43 3.22
N THR A 56 3.14 -11.45 2.60
CA THR A 56 3.88 -12.51 1.92
C THR A 56 4.67 -11.96 0.73
N VAL A 57 4.07 -11.04 -0.04
CA VAL A 57 4.72 -10.38 -1.18
C VAL A 57 5.90 -9.51 -0.72
N LEU A 58 5.74 -8.70 0.33
CA LEU A 58 6.82 -7.86 0.85
C LEU A 58 8.03 -8.68 1.34
N LYS A 59 7.77 -9.81 2.01
CA LYS A 59 8.79 -10.73 2.54
C LYS A 59 9.52 -11.54 1.46
N ASP A 60 8.96 -11.67 0.26
CA ASP A 60 9.58 -12.47 -0.80
C ASP A 60 10.76 -11.73 -1.44
N VAL A 61 11.98 -12.06 -1.00
CA VAL A 61 13.22 -11.51 -1.56
C VAL A 61 13.47 -11.90 -3.02
N CYS A 62 12.75 -12.89 -3.55
CA CYS A 62 12.82 -13.29 -4.95
C CYS A 62 11.75 -12.58 -5.81
N GLU A 63 10.80 -11.88 -5.19
CA GLU A 63 9.84 -11.05 -5.89
C GLU A 63 10.53 -9.80 -6.46
N HIS A 64 10.01 -9.31 -7.58
CA HIS A 64 10.50 -8.11 -8.22
C HIS A 64 10.36 -6.91 -7.26
N PRO A 65 11.41 -6.08 -7.07
CA PRO A 65 11.38 -4.93 -6.16
C PRO A 65 10.17 -4.01 -6.35
N MET A 66 9.76 -3.80 -7.60
CA MET A 66 8.56 -3.03 -7.92
C MET A 66 7.27 -3.61 -7.30
N VAL A 67 7.11 -4.93 -7.22
CA VAL A 67 5.90 -5.51 -6.62
C VAL A 67 5.97 -5.44 -5.09
N ARG A 68 7.18 -5.59 -4.53
CA ARG A 68 7.44 -5.47 -3.09
C ARG A 68 7.20 -4.04 -2.58
N HIS A 69 7.62 -3.02 -3.34
CA HIS A 69 7.36 -1.61 -3.02
C HIS A 69 5.85 -1.36 -2.88
N GLU A 70 5.09 -1.82 -3.85
CA GLU A 70 3.65 -1.58 -3.91
C GLU A 70 2.91 -2.34 -2.80
N ALA A 71 3.40 -3.53 -2.42
CA ALA A 71 2.90 -4.24 -1.26
C ALA A 71 3.15 -3.47 0.05
N ALA A 72 4.32 -2.83 0.20
CA ALA A 72 4.60 -1.98 1.37
C ALA A 72 3.66 -0.77 1.44
N GLU A 73 3.43 -0.07 0.32
CA GLU A 73 2.49 1.06 0.28
C GLU A 73 1.05 0.62 0.57
N ALA A 74 0.62 -0.53 0.05
CA ALA A 74 -0.69 -1.10 0.31
C ALA A 74 -0.88 -1.50 1.79
N LEU A 75 0.13 -2.12 2.42
CA LEU A 75 0.13 -2.43 3.85
C LEU A 75 0.07 -1.15 4.71
N GLY A 76 0.79 -0.10 4.29
CA GLY A 76 0.70 1.24 4.89
C GLY A 76 -0.71 1.82 4.82
N SER A 77 -1.39 1.64 3.68
CA SER A 77 -2.76 2.10 3.46
C SER A 77 -3.79 1.31 4.29
N ILE A 78 -3.55 0.03 4.55
CA ILE A 78 -4.41 -0.82 5.41
C ILE A 78 -4.20 -0.50 6.89
N ALA A 79 -2.97 -0.16 7.29
CA ALA A 79 -2.63 0.39 8.61
C ALA A 79 -2.96 -0.51 9.82
N ASP A 80 -3.06 -1.83 9.65
CA ASP A 80 -3.24 -2.74 10.78
C ASP A 80 -1.92 -2.95 11.56
N GLN A 81 -2.04 -3.44 12.80
CA GLN A 81 -0.89 -3.55 13.71
C GLN A 81 0.22 -4.48 13.21
N GLU A 82 -0.13 -5.56 12.49
CA GLU A 82 0.84 -6.52 11.95
C GLU A 82 1.54 -5.93 10.72
N SER A 83 0.78 -5.25 9.86
CA SER A 83 1.30 -4.47 8.73
C SER A 83 2.32 -3.43 9.19
N ILE A 84 2.02 -2.68 10.25
CA ILE A 84 2.93 -1.65 10.78
C ILE A 84 4.23 -2.25 11.30
N ALA A 85 4.15 -3.31 12.10
CA ALA A 85 5.34 -3.99 12.61
C ALA A 85 6.22 -4.52 11.46
N LEU A 86 5.59 -5.01 10.39
CA LEU A 86 6.31 -5.48 9.21
C LEU A 86 6.99 -4.34 8.45
N LEU A 87 6.33 -3.20 8.29
CA LEU A 87 6.92 -2.02 7.66
C LEU A 87 8.13 -1.50 8.47
N GLU A 88 8.08 -1.52 9.80
CA GLU A 88 9.21 -1.15 10.67
C GLU A 88 10.42 -2.08 10.47
N GLU A 89 10.17 -3.38 10.25
CA GLU A 89 11.20 -4.36 9.91
C GLU A 89 11.82 -4.07 8.54
N PHE A 90 10.98 -3.87 7.52
CA PHE A 90 11.40 -3.70 6.12
C PHE A 90 11.84 -2.27 5.76
N ALA A 91 11.69 -1.29 6.66
CA ALA A 91 12.37 0.01 6.55
C ALA A 91 13.90 -0.10 6.50
N LYS A 92 14.47 -1.27 6.84
CA LYS A 92 15.90 -1.59 6.76
C LYS A 92 16.24 -2.55 5.61
N ASP A 93 15.30 -2.81 4.71
CA ASP A 93 15.50 -3.71 3.57
C ASP A 93 16.68 -3.24 2.70
N PRO A 94 17.56 -4.15 2.25
CA PRO A 94 18.69 -3.79 1.41
C PRO A 94 18.28 -3.24 0.03
N GLU A 95 17.05 -3.50 -0.43
CA GLU A 95 16.51 -2.95 -1.67
C GLU A 95 15.95 -1.54 -1.41
N PRO A 96 16.57 -0.47 -1.96
CA PRO A 96 16.23 0.91 -1.58
C PRO A 96 14.78 1.30 -1.87
N ILE A 97 14.18 0.81 -2.96
CA ILE A 97 12.78 1.13 -3.26
C ILE A 97 11.83 0.54 -2.20
N VAL A 98 12.16 -0.62 -1.63
CA VAL A 98 11.33 -1.27 -0.60
C VAL A 98 11.47 -0.56 0.74
N SER A 99 12.70 -0.28 1.18
CA SER A 99 12.93 0.42 2.44
C SER A 99 12.35 1.83 2.43
N GLN A 100 12.51 2.58 1.34
CA GLN A 100 11.92 3.92 1.19
C GLN A 100 10.39 3.89 1.20
N SER A 101 9.75 2.95 0.50
CA SER A 101 8.28 2.82 0.56
C SER A 101 7.79 2.50 1.98
N CYS A 102 8.52 1.67 2.73
CA CYS A 102 8.18 1.40 4.14
C CYS A 102 8.33 2.65 5.02
N GLU A 103 9.42 3.40 4.88
CA GLU A 103 9.66 4.66 5.62
C GLU A 103 8.57 5.70 5.33
N VAL A 104 8.19 5.85 4.06
CA VAL A 104 7.11 6.77 3.65
C VAL A 104 5.78 6.34 4.25
N ALA A 105 5.42 5.06 4.13
CA ALA A 105 4.19 4.52 4.70
C ALA A 105 4.09 4.76 6.22
N LEU A 106 5.17 4.49 6.96
CA LEU A 106 5.25 4.74 8.40
C LEU A 106 5.13 6.23 8.72
N SER A 107 5.82 7.09 7.97
CA SER A 107 5.78 8.54 8.16
C SER A 107 4.37 9.10 7.93
N MET A 108 3.63 8.59 6.94
CA MET A 108 2.24 8.97 6.67
C MET A 108 1.33 8.54 7.83
N LEU A 109 1.50 7.32 8.35
CA LEU A 109 0.75 6.83 9.51
C LEU A 109 1.03 7.63 10.78
N GLU A 110 2.27 8.00 11.04
CA GLU A 110 2.65 8.88 12.14
C GLU A 110 2.02 10.27 11.98
N TYR A 111 2.03 10.82 10.77
CA TYR A 111 1.41 12.10 10.48
C TYR A 111 -0.10 12.08 10.73
N GLU A 112 -0.81 11.06 10.23
CA GLU A 112 -2.25 10.87 10.46
C GLU A 112 -2.56 10.70 11.96
N ARG A 113 -1.78 9.90 12.69
CA ARG A 113 -1.92 9.71 14.15
C ARG A 113 -1.64 10.96 14.94
N SER A 114 -0.74 11.82 14.46
CA SER A 114 -0.40 13.08 15.13
C SER A 114 -1.55 14.10 15.10
N GLY A 115 -2.62 13.86 14.33
CA GLY A 115 -3.79 14.73 14.25
C GLY A 115 -3.49 16.11 13.66
N LYS A 116 -2.32 16.30 13.06
CA LYS A 116 -1.97 17.52 12.34
C LYS A 116 -2.81 17.57 11.07
N SER A 117 -3.96 18.23 11.11
CA SER A 117 -4.70 18.53 9.89
C SER A 117 -3.85 19.42 8.99
N PHE A 118 -4.02 19.30 7.68
CA PHE A 118 -3.38 20.16 6.69
C PHE A 118 -3.70 21.66 6.91
N GLU A 119 -4.72 22.00 7.74
CA GLU A 119 -5.02 23.38 8.15
C GLU A 119 -3.91 23.99 9.02
N PHE A 120 -3.12 23.19 9.74
CA PHE A 120 -2.06 23.70 10.61
C PHE A 120 -0.94 24.40 9.84
N LEU A 121 -0.75 24.06 8.56
CA LEU A 121 0.20 24.72 7.65
C LEU A 121 -0.34 26.06 7.13
N PHE A 122 -1.67 26.25 7.03
CA PHE A 122 -2.27 27.50 6.56
C PHE A 122 -2.42 28.55 7.66
N LEU A 123 -2.55 28.13 8.92
CA LEU A 123 -2.71 29.03 10.07
C LEU A 123 -1.39 29.68 10.56
N GLN A 124 -0.24 29.31 9.98
CA GLN A 124 1.05 29.92 10.31
C GLN A 124 1.49 31.02 9.34
N THR A 125 0.65 31.44 8.40
CA THR A 125 0.94 32.66 7.64
C THR A 125 0.76 33.87 8.58
N PRO A 126 1.79 34.68 8.85
CA PRO A 126 1.61 35.88 9.64
C PRO A 126 0.63 36.79 8.92
N HIS A 127 -0.46 37.17 9.59
CA HIS A 127 -1.35 38.22 9.11
C HIS A 127 -0.50 39.48 8.88
N VAL A 128 -0.26 39.81 7.62
CA VAL A 128 0.24 41.14 7.25
C VAL A 128 -0.90 42.11 7.54
N GLN A 129 -0.81 42.78 8.69
CA GLN A 129 -1.70 43.89 9.02
C GLN A 129 -1.46 45.00 7.98
N SER A 130 -2.53 45.39 7.29
CA SER A 130 -2.55 46.50 6.33
C SER A 130 -2.71 47.83 7.05
#